data_AF-A0AA39KCB6-F1
#
_entry.id   AF-A0AA39KCB6-F1
#
_cell.length_a   1.000
_cell.length_b   1.000
_cell.length_c   1.000
_cell.angle_alpha   90.00
_cell.angle_beta   90.00
_cell.angle_gamma   90.00
#
_symmetry.space_group_name_H-M   'P 1'
#
loop_
_entity.id
_entity.type
_entity.pdbx_description
1 polymer ?
#
loop_
_entity_poly.entity_id
_entity_poly.type
_entity_poly.pdbx_seq_one_letter_code
_entity_poly.pdbx_strand_id
1 'polypeptide(L)'
;LGTSYSLETPSLSSLLEGCISKNYDFGTVYGRLRQVWYTEDCSTIPEELCRCEQKDYELRRNALDGNCIVNPAMDPRRAWDLYSNRVVPTWIARSDCSCPISHAWVDDGDRVDVWTPINGHEWPVPIPSVTNLNLIRIEMLNLGREYVWLDVLCLRQKGGLREDLRAEEWLLDVPTIGYVY
;
A
#
# COMPACT_ATOMS: atom_id res chain seq x y z
N LEU A 1 -8.37 14.08 10.51
CA LEU A 1 -8.74 12.66 10.43
C LEU A 1 -10.13 12.42 9.83
N GLY A 2 -11.02 13.42 9.77
CA GLY A 2 -12.36 13.23 9.17
C GLY A 2 -13.26 12.32 10.01
N THR A 3 -13.00 12.23 11.31
CA THR A 3 -13.68 11.36 12.27
C THR A 3 -14.33 12.19 13.37
N SER A 4 -15.39 11.65 14.00
CA SER A 4 -16.06 12.22 15.17
C SER A 4 -15.35 11.90 16.49
N TYR A 5 -14.36 10.99 16.50
CA TYR A 5 -13.64 10.62 17.71
C TYR A 5 -12.71 11.73 18.21
N SER A 6 -12.71 11.95 19.53
CA SER A 6 -11.77 12.85 20.22
C SER A 6 -10.65 12.05 20.91
N LEU A 7 -9.55 12.71 21.27
CA LEU A 7 -8.45 12.11 22.05
C LEU A 7 -8.90 11.61 23.43
N GLU A 8 -10.06 12.06 23.93
CA GLU A 8 -10.65 11.57 25.18
C GLU A 8 -11.27 10.18 25.02
N THR A 9 -11.41 9.68 23.78
CA THR A 9 -11.85 8.32 23.49
C THR A 9 -10.73 7.35 23.88
N PRO A 10 -10.86 6.53 24.94
CA PRO A 10 -9.73 5.76 25.47
C PRO A 10 -9.13 4.78 24.45
N SER A 11 -9.96 4.19 23.60
CA SER A 11 -9.53 3.28 22.53
C SER A 11 -8.67 3.98 21.48
N LEU A 12 -8.88 5.28 21.24
CA LEU A 12 -8.12 6.05 20.26
C LEU A 12 -6.69 6.31 20.75
N SER A 13 -6.51 6.66 22.04
CA SER A 13 -5.17 6.87 22.60
C SER A 13 -4.32 5.62 22.49
N SER A 14 -4.86 4.47 22.90
CA SER A 14 -4.14 3.18 22.83
C SER A 14 -3.77 2.79 21.39
N LEU A 15 -4.68 3.02 20.43
CA LEU A 15 -4.41 2.78 19.01
C LEU A 15 -3.27 3.66 18.47
N LEU A 16 -3.28 4.95 18.83
CA LEU A 16 -2.24 5.90 18.40
C LEU A 16 -0.89 5.62 19.09
N GLU A 17 -0.89 5.26 20.37
CA GLU A 17 0.30 4.78 21.09
C GLU A 17 0.91 3.54 20.42
N GLY A 18 0.06 2.60 19.98
CA GLY A 18 0.47 1.45 19.18
C GLY A 18 1.15 1.86 17.87
N CYS A 19 0.63 2.89 17.18
CA CYS A 19 1.26 3.43 15.98
C CYS A 19 2.61 4.09 16.25
N ILE A 20 2.72 4.84 17.35
CA ILE A 20 3.97 5.47 17.79
C ILE A 20 5.02 4.41 18.11
N SER A 21 4.64 3.33 18.80
CA SER A 21 5.55 2.22 19.12
C SER A 21 6.13 1.53 17.87
N LYS A 22 5.39 1.56 16.76
CA LYS A 22 5.83 1.06 15.45
C LYS A 22 6.60 2.09 14.62
N ASN A 23 6.87 3.27 15.19
CA ASN A 23 7.55 4.39 14.53
C ASN A 23 6.86 4.83 13.22
N TYR A 24 5.54 4.78 13.18
CA TYR A 24 4.78 5.23 12.01
C TYR A 24 4.73 6.76 11.94
N ASP A 25 5.03 7.30 10.76
CA ASP A 25 4.81 8.72 10.49
C ASP A 25 3.32 9.05 10.35
N PHE A 26 2.98 10.33 10.41
CA PHE A 26 1.59 10.78 10.33
C PHE A 26 0.89 10.29 9.05
N GLY A 27 1.58 10.28 7.91
CA GLY A 27 1.01 9.81 6.65
C GLY A 27 0.61 8.33 6.74
N THR A 28 1.47 7.51 7.32
CA THR A 28 1.25 6.07 7.50
C THR A 28 0.08 5.81 8.45
N VAL A 29 0.03 6.54 9.57
CA VAL A 29 -1.11 6.46 10.51
C VAL A 29 -2.41 6.89 9.83
N TYR A 30 -2.39 8.01 9.12
CA TYR A 30 -3.54 8.51 8.40
C TYR A 30 -4.04 7.51 7.35
N GLY A 31 -3.17 7.01 6.47
CA GLY A 31 -3.53 6.05 5.42
C GLY A 31 -4.04 4.71 5.99
N ARG A 32 -3.47 4.25 7.11
CA ARG A 32 -3.91 3.01 7.77
C ARG A 32 -5.29 3.12 8.43
N LEU A 33 -5.61 4.29 8.99
CA LEU A 33 -6.81 4.46 9.81
C LEU A 33 -7.97 5.14 9.08
N ARG A 34 -7.71 5.81 7.95
CA ARG A 34 -8.70 6.56 7.18
C ARG A 34 -9.96 5.75 6.84
N GLN A 35 -9.82 4.51 6.39
CA GLN A 35 -10.96 3.67 5.98
C GLN A 35 -11.75 3.06 7.14
N VAL A 36 -11.12 2.99 8.32
CA VAL A 36 -11.73 2.39 9.51
C VAL A 36 -12.31 3.45 10.46
N TRP A 37 -12.10 4.74 10.21
CA TRP A 37 -12.72 5.80 11.02
C TRP A 37 -14.23 5.87 10.97
N TYR A 38 -14.84 5.26 9.96
CA TYR A 38 -16.29 5.19 9.80
C TYR A 38 -16.92 3.97 10.48
N THR A 39 -16.14 3.12 11.16
CA THR A 39 -16.72 2.08 12.02
C THR A 39 -17.43 2.73 13.20
N GLU A 40 -18.56 2.19 13.65
CA GLU A 40 -19.33 2.75 14.76
C GLU A 40 -18.55 2.76 16.09
N ASP A 41 -17.62 1.80 16.27
CA ASP A 41 -16.83 1.62 17.49
C ASP A 41 -15.32 1.57 17.22
N CYS A 42 -14.60 2.62 17.65
CA CYS A 42 -13.14 2.72 17.55
C CYS A 42 -12.41 1.60 18.32
N SER A 43 -13.01 1.01 19.35
CA SER A 43 -12.39 -0.07 20.13
C SER A 43 -12.23 -1.37 19.33
N THR A 44 -13.03 -1.55 18.28
CA THR A 44 -12.99 -2.73 17.40
C THR A 44 -11.97 -2.60 16.27
N ILE A 45 -11.45 -1.39 16.02
CA ILE A 45 -10.50 -1.12 14.93
C ILE A 45 -9.27 -2.03 14.97
N PRO A 46 -8.57 -2.22 16.11
CA PRO A 46 -7.41 -3.11 16.16
C PRO A 46 -7.73 -4.56 15.77
N GLU A 47 -8.85 -5.10 16.26
CA GLU A 47 -9.28 -6.46 15.96
C GLU A 47 -9.66 -6.63 14.48
N GLU A 48 -10.36 -5.63 13.92
CA GLU A 48 -10.74 -5.62 12.52
C GLU A 48 -9.53 -5.53 11.59
N LEU A 49 -8.53 -4.70 11.92
CA LEU A 49 -7.28 -4.64 11.16
C LEU A 49 -6.53 -5.97 11.20
N CYS A 50 -6.43 -6.60 12.38
CA CYS A 50 -5.81 -7.91 12.54
C CYS A 50 -6.52 -8.99 11.70
N ARG A 51 -7.85 -8.97 11.71
CA ARG A 51 -8.69 -9.90 10.92
C ARG A 51 -8.49 -9.71 9.42
N CYS A 52 -8.44 -8.46 8.93
CA CYS A 52 -8.20 -8.17 7.52
C CYS A 52 -6.79 -8.61 7.07
N GLU A 53 -5.77 -8.33 7.88
CA GLU A 53 -4.38 -8.75 7.63
C GLU A 53 -4.27 -10.29 7.57
N GLN A 54 -4.91 -11.00 8.50
CA GLN A 54 -4.88 -12.46 8.52
C GLN A 54 -5.57 -13.06 7.28
N LYS A 55 -6.74 -12.53 6.88
CA LYS A 55 -7.43 -12.97 5.66
C LYS A 55 -6.59 -12.75 4.41
N ASP A 56 -5.93 -11.60 4.33
CA ASP A 56 -5.04 -11.24 3.22
C ASP A 56 -3.84 -12.20 3.11
N TYR A 57 -3.26 -12.54 4.27
CA TYR A 57 -2.19 -13.53 4.38
C TYR A 57 -2.65 -14.93 3.96
N GLU A 58 -3.80 -15.40 4.45
CA GLU A 58 -4.36 -16.70 4.10
C GLU A 58 -4.70 -16.80 2.61
N LEU A 59 -5.29 -15.75 2.04
CA LEU A 59 -5.62 -15.69 0.61
C LEU A 59 -4.36 -15.82 -0.26
N ARG A 60 -3.29 -15.09 0.06
CA ARG A 60 -2.02 -15.17 -0.70
C ARG A 60 -1.29 -16.49 -0.49
N ARG A 61 -1.33 -17.04 0.72
CA ARG A 61 -0.75 -18.35 1.00
C ARG A 61 -1.46 -19.46 0.22
N ASN A 62 -2.79 -19.41 0.15
CA ASN A 62 -3.61 -20.41 -0.53
C ASN A 62 -3.65 -20.20 -2.06
N ALA A 63 -3.16 -19.07 -2.57
CA ALA A 63 -3.04 -18.82 -4.00
C ALA A 63 -1.89 -19.60 -4.66
N LEU A 64 -0.98 -20.16 -3.85
CA LEU A 64 0.14 -20.98 -4.29
C LEU A 64 -0.04 -22.45 -3.87
N ASP A 65 0.06 -23.36 -4.83
CA ASP A 65 0.25 -24.80 -4.61
C ASP A 65 1.59 -25.23 -5.20
N GLY A 66 2.60 -25.35 -4.34
CA GLY A 66 3.99 -25.52 -4.76
C GLY A 66 4.45 -24.33 -5.62
N ASN A 67 4.67 -24.60 -6.91
CA ASN A 67 5.09 -23.60 -7.91
C ASN A 67 3.95 -23.14 -8.83
N CYS A 68 2.69 -23.52 -8.54
CA CYS A 68 1.54 -23.21 -9.35
C CYS A 68 0.66 -22.15 -8.67
N ILE A 69 0.21 -21.18 -9.45
CA ILE A 69 -0.80 -20.21 -8.99
C ILE A 69 -2.17 -20.82 -9.24
N VAL A 70 -2.86 -21.15 -8.15
CA VAL A 70 -4.20 -21.76 -8.19
C VAL A 70 -5.33 -20.73 -8.06
N ASN A 71 -5.01 -19.53 -7.58
CA ASN A 71 -5.93 -18.40 -7.57
C ASN A 71 -5.25 -17.14 -8.17
N PRO A 72 -5.46 -16.85 -9.45
CA PRO A 72 -4.90 -15.64 -10.08
C PRO A 72 -5.75 -14.40 -9.82
N ALA A 73 -6.98 -14.54 -9.33
CA ALA A 73 -7.91 -13.45 -9.08
C ALA A 73 -7.65 -12.83 -7.70
N MET A 74 -6.61 -12.00 -7.62
CA MET A 74 -6.16 -11.41 -6.38
C MET A 74 -5.85 -9.93 -6.52
N ASP A 75 -6.38 -9.17 -5.57
CA ASP A 75 -6.04 -7.77 -5.42
C ASP A 75 -4.53 -7.59 -5.20
N PRO A 76 -3.94 -6.48 -5.70
CA PRO A 76 -2.53 -6.21 -5.50
C PRO A 76 -2.23 -6.15 -4.00
N ARG A 77 -1.01 -6.52 -3.59
CA ARG A 77 -0.61 -6.47 -2.17
C ARG A 77 -0.71 -5.09 -1.55
N ARG A 78 -0.46 -4.06 -2.35
CA ARG A 78 -0.39 -2.67 -1.91
C ARG A 78 -1.07 -1.76 -2.92
N ALA A 79 -1.51 -0.62 -2.42
CA ALA A 79 -2.05 0.48 -3.21
C ALA A 79 -1.43 1.80 -2.74
N TRP A 80 -1.30 2.76 -3.64
CA TRP A 80 -0.91 4.12 -3.28
C TRP A 80 -2.16 4.92 -2.92
N ASP A 81 -2.31 5.21 -1.63
CA ASP A 81 -3.31 6.15 -1.12
C ASP A 81 -2.85 7.58 -1.43
N LEU A 82 -3.58 8.24 -2.31
CA LEU A 82 -3.26 9.58 -2.78
C LEU A 82 -3.55 10.63 -1.71
N TYR A 83 -4.42 10.38 -0.73
CA TYR A 83 -4.68 11.36 0.31
C TYR A 83 -3.59 11.36 1.38
N SER A 84 -3.18 10.17 1.84
CA SER A 84 -2.04 10.06 2.77
C SER A 84 -0.69 10.22 2.09
N ASN A 85 -0.64 10.09 0.76
CA ASN A 85 0.58 9.99 -0.01
C ASN A 85 1.48 8.85 0.50
N ARG A 86 0.87 7.69 0.79
CA ARG A 86 1.56 6.49 1.27
C ARG A 86 1.10 5.27 0.51
N VAL A 87 2.01 4.32 0.34
CA VAL A 87 1.72 2.96 -0.06
C VAL A 87 1.18 2.23 1.17
N VAL A 88 -0.04 1.72 1.05
CA VAL A 88 -0.74 1.00 2.11
C VAL A 88 -1.12 -0.40 1.63
N PRO A 89 -1.23 -1.39 2.52
CA PRO A 89 -1.78 -2.70 2.16
C PRO A 89 -3.22 -2.58 1.65
N THR A 90 -3.56 -3.29 0.58
CA THR A 90 -4.88 -3.19 -0.06
C THR A 90 -6.02 -3.66 0.84
N TRP A 91 -5.77 -4.61 1.73
CA TRP A 91 -6.75 -5.05 2.74
C TRP A 91 -7.17 -3.93 3.69
N ILE A 92 -6.41 -2.83 3.79
CA ILE A 92 -6.82 -1.61 4.50
C ILE A 92 -7.63 -0.69 3.60
N ALA A 93 -7.23 -0.55 2.34
CA ALA A 93 -7.84 0.39 1.40
C ALA A 93 -9.33 0.12 1.19
N ARG A 94 -9.81 -1.14 1.39
CA ARG A 94 -11.22 -1.56 1.25
C ARG A 94 -11.90 -1.04 -0.03
N SER A 95 -11.09 -0.74 -1.04
CA SER A 95 -11.47 -0.02 -2.25
C SER A 95 -10.82 -0.70 -3.43
N ASP A 96 -11.55 -0.73 -4.53
CA ASP A 96 -11.07 -1.28 -5.79
C ASP A 96 -9.88 -0.45 -6.28
N CYS A 97 -8.72 -1.10 -6.43
CA CYS A 97 -7.48 -0.48 -6.89
C CYS A 97 -7.36 -0.54 -8.42
N SER A 98 -8.47 -0.53 -9.15
CA SER A 98 -8.57 -0.65 -10.62
C SER A 98 -8.05 0.54 -11.42
N CYS A 99 -7.12 1.32 -10.84
CA CYS A 99 -6.38 2.38 -11.55
C CYS A 99 -4.90 2.01 -11.63
N PRO A 100 -4.53 1.03 -12.46
CA PRO A 100 -3.13 0.70 -12.70
C PRO A 100 -2.46 1.81 -13.52
N ILE A 101 -1.30 2.21 -13.06
CA ILE A 101 -0.34 3.04 -13.78
C ILE A 101 0.89 2.17 -13.93
N SER A 102 1.21 1.81 -15.17
CA SER A 102 2.53 1.24 -15.45
C SER A 102 3.49 2.36 -15.78
N HIS A 103 4.59 2.44 -15.04
CA HIS A 103 5.75 3.21 -15.50
C HIS A 103 6.76 2.25 -16.14
N ALA A 104 6.56 2.03 -17.44
CA ALA A 104 7.38 1.18 -18.27
C ALA A 104 8.65 1.90 -18.79
N TRP A 105 9.80 1.29 -18.45
CA TRP A 105 11.07 1.19 -19.20
C TRP A 105 11.56 2.43 -19.95
N VAL A 106 12.25 3.31 -19.22
CA VAL A 106 13.31 4.12 -19.81
C VAL A 106 14.65 3.40 -19.66
N ASP A 107 15.62 3.73 -20.50
CA ASP A 107 16.98 3.20 -20.39
C ASP A 107 17.56 3.49 -18.99
N ASP A 108 18.45 2.63 -18.51
CA ASP A 108 19.06 2.78 -17.18
C ASP A 108 19.74 4.15 -16.99
N GLY A 109 20.22 4.79 -18.08
CA GLY A 109 20.82 6.13 -18.06
C GLY A 109 19.82 7.28 -17.87
N ASP A 110 18.55 7.05 -18.21
CA ASP A 110 17.46 8.03 -18.07
C ASP A 110 16.57 7.75 -16.85
N ARG A 111 16.92 6.72 -16.06
CA ARG A 111 16.23 6.31 -14.84
C ARG A 111 16.94 6.86 -13.61
N VAL A 112 16.15 7.26 -12.62
CA VAL A 112 16.64 7.62 -11.29
C VAL A 112 15.94 6.78 -10.23
N ASP A 113 16.72 6.30 -9.28
CA ASP A 113 16.24 5.53 -8.14
C ASP A 113 15.93 6.48 -6.98
N VAL A 114 14.65 6.78 -6.78
CA VAL A 114 14.20 7.76 -5.80
C VAL A 114 13.84 7.07 -4.49
N TRP A 115 14.54 7.41 -3.41
CA TRP A 115 14.12 7.08 -2.05
C TRP A 115 13.05 8.06 -1.59
N THR A 116 11.90 7.54 -1.18
CA THR A 116 10.74 8.37 -0.88
C THR A 116 10.00 7.89 0.36
N PRO A 117 9.42 8.80 1.17
CA PRO A 117 8.54 8.42 2.26
C PRO A 117 7.24 7.76 1.79
N ILE A 118 6.91 7.84 0.49
CA ILE A 118 5.67 7.27 -0.06
C ILE A 118 5.59 5.76 0.22
N ASN A 119 6.68 5.00 0.02
CA ASN A 119 6.75 3.58 0.37
C ASN A 119 7.49 3.33 1.69
N GLY A 120 7.55 4.34 2.58
CA GLY A 120 8.25 4.23 3.87
C GLY A 120 9.78 4.12 3.75
N HIS A 121 10.37 4.49 2.61
CA HIS A 121 11.78 4.25 2.29
C HIS A 121 12.17 2.76 2.36
N GLU A 122 11.23 1.85 2.06
CA GLU A 122 11.52 0.42 2.06
C GLU A 122 12.32 -0.01 0.82
N TRP A 123 12.12 0.63 -0.33
CA TRP A 123 12.89 0.36 -1.56
C TRP A 123 13.04 1.64 -2.41
N PRO A 124 14.07 1.72 -3.25
CA PRO A 124 14.16 2.80 -4.22
C PRO A 124 13.05 2.67 -5.27
N VAL A 125 12.50 3.79 -5.72
CA VAL A 125 11.43 3.84 -6.72
C VAL A 125 12.07 4.25 -8.06
N PRO A 126 12.25 3.31 -9.00
CA PRO A 126 12.84 3.59 -10.30
C PRO A 126 11.84 4.36 -11.17
N ILE A 127 12.15 5.61 -11.50
CA ILE A 127 11.32 6.43 -12.39
C ILE A 127 12.18 7.16 -13.42
N PRO A 128 11.62 7.59 -14.56
CA PRO A 128 12.34 8.48 -15.46
C PRO A 128 12.81 9.75 -14.74
N SER A 129 14.01 10.23 -15.07
CA SER A 129 14.63 11.42 -14.46
C SER A 129 13.78 12.69 -14.55
N VAL A 130 12.95 12.76 -15.57
CA VAL A 130 12.00 13.86 -15.82
C VAL A 130 10.66 13.70 -15.12
N THR A 131 10.41 12.56 -14.47
CA THR A 131 9.14 12.25 -13.81
C THR A 131 9.12 12.74 -12.37
N ASN A 132 7.95 13.21 -11.92
CA ASN A 132 7.72 13.61 -10.55
C ASN A 132 6.45 12.93 -10.00
N LEU A 133 6.61 12.07 -8.99
CA LEU A 133 5.50 11.36 -8.34
C LEU A 133 4.43 12.32 -7.82
N ASN A 134 4.78 13.52 -7.36
CA ASN A 134 3.77 14.48 -6.90
C ASN A 134 2.87 14.99 -8.03
N LEU A 135 3.40 15.13 -9.25
CA LEU A 135 2.58 15.54 -10.41
C LEU A 135 1.60 14.43 -10.80
N ILE A 136 2.04 13.17 -10.78
CA ILE A 136 1.17 12.00 -10.99
C ILE A 136 0.06 12.01 -9.94
N ARG A 137 0.42 12.17 -8.66
CA ARG A 137 -0.55 12.25 -7.57
C ARG A 137 -1.58 13.37 -7.75
N ILE A 138 -1.12 14.58 -8.08
CA ILE A 138 -2.02 15.73 -8.32
C ILE A 138 -2.99 15.43 -9.45
N GLU A 139 -2.49 14.89 -10.56
CA GLU A 139 -3.34 14.54 -11.71
C GLU A 139 -4.38 13.49 -11.34
N MET A 140 -3.98 12.42 -10.65
CA MET A 140 -4.91 11.37 -10.24
C MET A 140 -5.94 11.86 -9.21
N LEU A 141 -5.55 12.78 -8.31
CA LEU A 141 -6.49 13.45 -7.40
C LEU A 141 -7.49 14.33 -8.15
N ASN A 142 -7.07 15.06 -9.19
CA ASN A 142 -7.96 15.85 -10.04
C ASN A 142 -8.98 14.98 -10.79
N LEU A 143 -8.59 13.75 -11.15
CA LEU A 143 -9.48 12.73 -11.73
C LEU A 143 -10.39 12.04 -10.68
N GLY A 144 -10.37 12.50 -9.43
CA GLY A 144 -11.20 11.99 -8.35
C GLY A 144 -10.78 10.61 -7.85
N ARG A 145 -9.53 10.19 -8.06
CA ARG A 145 -9.02 8.92 -7.52
C ARG A 145 -8.56 9.10 -6.07
N GLU A 146 -8.89 8.12 -5.25
CA GLU A 146 -8.40 8.04 -3.87
C GLU A 146 -7.20 7.09 -3.76
N TYR A 147 -7.27 5.97 -4.47
CA TYR A 147 -6.26 4.94 -4.54
C TYR A 147 -5.86 4.70 -6.00
N VAL A 148 -4.57 4.46 -6.21
CA VAL A 148 -4.04 4.01 -7.49
C VAL A 148 -3.04 2.90 -7.26
N TRP A 149 -2.82 2.08 -8.28
CA TRP A 149 -1.76 1.11 -8.26
C TRP A 149 -0.66 1.56 -9.21
N LEU A 150 0.49 1.98 -8.68
CA LEU A 150 1.66 2.33 -9.50
C LEU A 150 2.70 1.23 -9.32
N ASP A 151 3.04 0.51 -10.40
CA ASP A 151 3.92 -0.66 -10.38
C ASP A 151 5.21 -0.45 -9.56
N VAL A 152 5.95 0.63 -9.84
CA VAL A 152 7.23 0.94 -9.18
C VAL A 152 7.07 1.32 -7.70
N LEU A 153 5.88 1.73 -7.26
CA LEU A 153 5.56 2.02 -5.87
C LEU A 153 4.94 0.84 -5.12
N CYS A 154 4.11 0.04 -5.79
CA CYS A 154 3.29 -0.98 -5.14
C CYS A 154 3.95 -2.37 -5.15
N LEU A 155 4.84 -2.63 -6.11
CA LEU A 155 5.73 -3.79 -6.10
C LEU A 155 7.07 -3.44 -5.45
N ARG A 156 7.57 -4.33 -4.60
CA ARG A 156 8.89 -4.19 -3.98
C ARG A 156 9.96 -4.19 -5.07
N GLN A 157 10.79 -3.15 -5.11
CA GLN A 157 11.85 -2.99 -6.11
C GLN A 157 13.20 -3.48 -5.56
N LYS A 158 14.15 -3.71 -6.46
CA LYS A 158 15.52 -4.13 -6.13
C LYS A 158 16.26 -3.05 -5.35
N GLY A 159 17.09 -3.46 -4.39
CA GLY A 159 18.00 -2.55 -3.67
C GLY A 159 17.36 -1.91 -2.44
N GLY A 160 16.23 -2.45 -2.00
CA GLY A 160 15.53 -2.04 -0.79
C GLY A 160 16.00 -2.74 0.47
N LEU A 161 15.43 -2.32 1.60
CA LEU A 161 15.43 -3.10 2.82
C LEU A 161 14.65 -4.39 2.60
N ARG A 162 15.10 -5.48 3.26
CA ARG A 162 14.47 -6.80 3.17
C ARG A 162 14.35 -7.33 1.74
N GLU A 163 15.46 -7.30 1.01
CA GLU A 163 15.56 -7.85 -0.35
C GLU A 163 15.17 -9.34 -0.41
N ASP A 164 15.29 -10.08 0.70
CA ASP A 164 14.76 -11.44 0.89
C ASP A 164 13.28 -11.54 0.55
N LEU A 165 12.49 -10.56 0.98
CA LEU A 165 11.05 -10.52 0.72
C LEU A 165 10.71 -10.26 -0.73
N ARG A 166 11.61 -9.66 -1.52
CA ARG A 166 11.32 -9.35 -2.93
C ARG A 166 11.07 -10.61 -3.73
N ALA A 167 11.90 -11.64 -3.55
CA ALA A 167 11.72 -12.91 -4.24
C ALA A 167 10.42 -13.60 -3.84
N GLU A 168 10.09 -13.57 -2.54
CA GLU A 168 8.86 -14.17 -2.01
C GLU A 168 7.60 -13.45 -2.49
N GLU A 169 7.60 -12.11 -2.45
CA GLU A 169 6.48 -11.31 -2.95
C GLU A 169 6.32 -11.46 -4.47
N TRP A 170 7.41 -11.40 -5.23
CA TRP A 170 7.38 -11.48 -6.70
C TRP A 170 6.93 -12.83 -7.23
N LEU A 171 7.17 -13.93 -6.50
CA LEU A 171 6.71 -15.26 -6.87
C LEU A 171 5.20 -15.27 -7.15
N LEU A 172 4.45 -14.45 -6.41
CA LEU A 172 3.00 -14.36 -6.49
C LEU A 172 2.54 -13.08 -7.18
N ASP A 173 3.04 -11.92 -6.73
CA ASP A 173 2.50 -10.61 -7.10
C ASP A 173 2.78 -10.25 -8.57
N VAL A 174 3.92 -10.69 -9.14
CA VAL A 174 4.26 -10.38 -10.55
C VAL A 174 3.40 -11.19 -11.52
N PRO A 175 3.25 -12.53 -11.37
CA PRO A 175 2.40 -13.28 -12.29
C PRO A 175 0.89 -12.97 -12.16
N THR A 176 0.42 -12.48 -11.00
CA THR A 176 -1.00 -12.12 -10.80
C THR A 176 -1.30 -10.64 -11.06
N ILE A 177 -0.31 -9.84 -11.49
CA ILE A 177 -0.48 -8.41 -11.79
C ILE A 177 -1.60 -8.12 -12.80
N GLY A 178 -1.89 -9.09 -13.69
CA GLY A 178 -2.94 -8.95 -14.69
C GLY A 178 -4.33 -8.76 -14.10
N TYR A 179 -4.56 -9.08 -12.82
CA TYR A 179 -5.83 -8.79 -12.16
C TYR A 179 -6.05 -7.30 -11.90
N VAL A 180 -4.99 -6.49 -11.90
CA VAL A 180 -5.07 -5.03 -11.72
C VAL A 180 -5.46 -4.32 -13.03
N TYR A 181 -5.17 -4.92 -14.19
CA TYR A 181 -5.38 -4.35 -15.54
C TYR A 181 -6.66 -4.86 -16.20
#